data_AF-A0A1I4AQA9-F1
#
_entry.id   AF-A0A1I4AQA9-F1
#
_cell.length_a   1.000
_cell.length_b   1.000
_cell.length_c   1.000
_cell.angle_alpha   90.00
_cell.angle_beta   90.00
_cell.angle_gamma   90.00
#
_symmetry.space_group_name_H-M   'P 1'
#
loop_
_entity.id
_entity.type
_entity.pdbx_description
1 polymer ?
#
loop_
_entity_poly.entity_id
_entity_poly.type
_entity_poly.pdbx_seq_one_letter_code
_entity_poly.pdbx_strand_id
1 'polypeptide(L)'
;MRRLPVFAAVILVTLSGCAGSIPFIDDGPPDTIVPEGDAHADIPPVPADLSDPAEDRLGWEGGYWYNESIDVDQSDGLDDEELAAVTNRSMARVEYIRGLEFERSVPVDVVARDEFSQARGNRTTSANRTRFDNVKFEALFMINESTNSMAVQSQNRGASVGGYYAPERQRIVIVSENADSPRLSEVTLSQELFHALQDQQFDITSYNQSTREDHNAIDGIVEGDGNLVDYLYEQRCESEWSCLTDESSSDSTGETGENASSPESGLADIGPYLLKYQPYSDGPAFVYAQYQEGGWDAVNAVYENPPASTSQVIHPEQYPDDAPAEPTVTDRTTGSWERIAVDGRVNYAEVGEAGLAVMLAAPLYEKPGARIVSPREWLNTNESGDPRQFDPLSYDTSYTDGFEGDRLVPYANDANETGYVWQIQFENESSANEFRDGYEQLLDYRNASEVEDASGPGTVYRIPDDDPNGFGDAFRVVQRGDTIVVTNAPTVDALSKVHAVSDS
;
A
#
# COMPACT_ATOMS: atom_id res chain seq x y z
N MET A 1 -32.23 12.16 -30.07
CA MET A 1 -32.04 12.36 -28.62
C MET A 1 -30.75 11.66 -28.25
N ARG A 2 -29.67 12.44 -28.07
CA ARG A 2 -28.36 11.94 -27.63
C ARG A 2 -28.50 11.55 -26.16
N ARG A 3 -28.18 10.30 -25.82
CA ARG A 3 -28.10 9.82 -24.44
C ARG A 3 -26.93 10.55 -23.76
N LEU A 4 -27.18 11.13 -22.58
CA LEU A 4 -26.14 11.73 -21.73
C LEU A 4 -25.13 10.65 -21.30
N PRO A 5 -23.85 11.00 -21.08
CA PRO A 5 -22.89 10.06 -20.53
C PRO A 5 -23.24 9.76 -19.07
N VAL A 6 -23.16 8.48 -18.75
CA VAL A 6 -23.29 7.90 -17.41
C VAL A 6 -22.23 8.52 -16.49
N PHE A 7 -22.64 8.95 -15.30
CA PHE A 7 -21.72 9.34 -14.24
C PHE A 7 -20.89 8.09 -13.86
N ALA A 8 -19.59 8.11 -14.11
CA ALA A 8 -18.67 7.16 -13.48
C ALA A 8 -18.63 7.50 -11.99
N ALA A 9 -19.36 6.73 -11.18
CA ALA A 9 -19.15 6.67 -9.75
C ALA A 9 -17.87 5.84 -9.53
N VAL A 10 -16.88 6.40 -8.84
CA VAL A 10 -15.77 5.60 -8.31
C VAL A 10 -16.39 4.77 -7.17
N ILE A 11 -16.67 3.50 -7.45
CA ILE A 11 -17.14 2.56 -6.43
C ILE A 11 -15.95 2.29 -5.51
N LEU A 12 -16.19 2.30 -4.20
CA LEU A 12 -15.19 1.95 -3.20
C LEU A 12 -14.82 0.48 -3.39
N VAL A 13 -13.71 0.20 -4.07
CA VAL A 13 -13.14 -1.14 -4.10
C VAL A 13 -12.37 -1.29 -2.80
N THR A 14 -12.97 -1.95 -1.81
CA THR A 14 -12.26 -2.39 -0.61
C THR A 14 -11.36 -3.55 -1.03
N LEU A 15 -10.16 -3.23 -1.49
CA LEU A 15 -9.13 -4.19 -1.86
C LEU A 15 -8.44 -4.67 -0.59
N SER A 16 -9.15 -5.45 0.21
CA SER A 16 -8.56 -6.15 1.35
C SER A 16 -7.33 -6.90 0.87
N GLY A 17 -6.14 -6.48 1.26
CA GLY A 17 -4.87 -7.15 0.94
C GLY A 17 -4.72 -8.54 1.56
N CYS A 18 -5.84 -9.18 1.95
CA CYS A 18 -5.96 -10.53 2.46
C CYS A 18 -7.32 -11.18 2.08
N ALA A 19 -8.22 -10.53 1.32
CA ALA A 19 -9.47 -11.16 0.86
C ALA A 19 -9.47 -11.18 -0.65
N GLY A 20 -9.81 -12.36 -1.18
CA GLY A 20 -9.55 -12.78 -2.54
C GLY A 20 -9.95 -11.77 -3.59
N SER A 21 -9.31 -11.94 -4.74
CA SER A 21 -9.72 -11.36 -6.00
C SER A 21 -11.25 -11.29 -6.08
N ILE A 22 -11.76 -10.08 -6.35
CA ILE A 22 -13.16 -9.95 -6.76
C ILE A 22 -13.33 -10.87 -7.97
N PRO A 23 -14.29 -11.83 -7.97
CA PRO A 23 -14.55 -12.62 -9.14
C PRO A 23 -15.24 -11.73 -10.16
N PHE A 24 -14.46 -10.99 -10.94
CA PHE A 24 -14.95 -10.41 -12.17
C PHE A 24 -15.03 -11.55 -13.19
N ILE A 25 -16.24 -11.87 -13.60
CA ILE A 25 -16.46 -12.75 -14.75
C ILE A 25 -15.92 -11.99 -15.97
N ASP A 26 -14.67 -12.26 -16.32
CA ASP A 26 -14.06 -11.82 -17.56
C ASP A 26 -14.44 -12.83 -18.65
N ASP A 27 -15.40 -12.44 -19.51
CA ASP A 27 -15.67 -13.13 -20.79
C ASP A 27 -14.69 -12.63 -21.89
N GLY A 28 -13.73 -11.78 -21.56
CA GLY A 28 -12.60 -11.40 -22.40
C GLY A 28 -11.54 -12.49 -22.48
N PRO A 29 -10.67 -12.47 -23.52
CA PRO A 29 -9.48 -13.32 -23.49
C PRO A 29 -8.71 -12.97 -22.21
N PRO A 30 -8.22 -13.95 -21.43
CA PRO A 30 -7.40 -13.63 -20.26
C PRO A 30 -6.29 -12.74 -20.75
N ASP A 31 -6.11 -11.57 -20.14
CA ASP A 31 -4.81 -10.93 -20.16
C ASP A 31 -3.86 -12.01 -19.63
N THR A 32 -3.19 -12.73 -20.53
CA THR A 32 -2.33 -13.85 -20.19
C THR A 32 -1.08 -13.27 -19.57
N ILE A 33 -1.18 -12.93 -18.29
CA ILE A 33 -0.10 -12.42 -17.44
C ILE A 33 0.79 -13.60 -17.01
N VAL A 34 0.56 -14.85 -17.43
CA VAL A 34 1.58 -15.90 -17.30
C VAL A 34 1.56 -16.74 -18.57
N PRO A 35 2.73 -17.01 -19.20
CA PRO A 35 2.80 -17.90 -20.34
C PRO A 35 2.17 -19.27 -20.04
N GLU A 36 1.46 -19.85 -21.02
CA GLU A 36 1.07 -21.27 -20.99
C GLU A 36 2.35 -22.15 -20.95
N GLY A 37 2.84 -22.41 -19.74
CA GLY A 37 4.11 -23.10 -19.51
C GLY A 37 4.50 -22.96 -18.06
N ASP A 38 4.06 -23.93 -17.26
CA ASP A 38 4.35 -24.07 -15.83
C ASP A 38 5.85 -23.86 -15.56
N ALA A 39 6.21 -22.98 -14.62
CA ALA A 39 7.59 -22.66 -14.26
C ALA A 39 8.35 -23.83 -13.59
N HIS A 40 7.80 -25.05 -13.67
CA HIS A 40 8.15 -26.19 -12.84
C HIS A 40 8.56 -27.42 -13.65
N ALA A 41 9.00 -27.23 -14.89
CA ALA A 41 9.62 -28.32 -15.67
C ALA A 41 10.80 -28.99 -14.91
N ASP A 42 11.41 -28.26 -13.97
CA ASP A 42 12.53 -28.73 -13.15
C ASP A 42 12.10 -29.36 -11.80
N ILE A 43 10.84 -29.23 -11.37
CA ILE A 43 10.32 -29.93 -10.19
C ILE A 43 10.00 -31.38 -10.59
N PRO A 44 10.66 -32.41 -10.00
CA PRO A 44 10.39 -33.77 -10.42
C PRO A 44 8.96 -34.18 -10.07
N PRO A 45 8.26 -34.91 -10.97
CA PRO A 45 6.83 -35.17 -10.82
C PRO A 45 6.52 -35.96 -9.56
N VAL A 46 5.35 -35.67 -8.99
CA VAL A 46 4.79 -36.39 -7.84
C VAL A 46 4.63 -37.88 -8.17
N PRO A 47 5.04 -38.81 -7.29
CA PRO A 47 4.78 -40.23 -7.47
C PRO A 47 3.28 -40.52 -7.64
N ALA A 48 2.91 -41.40 -8.56
CA ALA A 48 1.50 -41.72 -8.84
C ALA A 48 0.76 -42.36 -7.65
N ASP A 49 1.50 -42.91 -6.67
CA ASP A 49 0.98 -43.47 -5.42
C ASP A 49 1.08 -42.51 -4.24
N LEU A 50 1.52 -41.26 -4.47
CA LEU A 50 1.75 -40.22 -3.46
C LEU A 50 2.70 -40.66 -2.35
N SER A 51 3.64 -41.56 -2.64
CA SER A 51 4.61 -42.00 -1.65
C SER A 51 5.51 -40.85 -1.19
N ASP A 52 5.67 -40.72 0.13
CA ASP A 52 6.54 -39.71 0.74
C ASP A 52 8.00 -39.89 0.28
N PRO A 53 8.71 -38.78 -0.03
CA PRO A 53 10.13 -38.82 -0.30
C PRO A 53 10.92 -39.14 0.99
N ALA A 54 12.17 -39.59 0.82
CA ALA A 54 13.02 -39.92 1.96
C ALA A 54 13.54 -38.68 2.71
N GLU A 55 13.62 -37.56 2.00
CA GLU A 55 14.09 -36.26 2.46
C GLU A 55 13.17 -35.20 1.86
N ASP A 56 13.11 -34.06 2.54
CA ASP A 56 12.32 -32.89 2.15
C ASP A 56 12.68 -32.38 0.76
N ARG A 57 11.68 -31.87 0.04
CA ARG A 57 11.86 -31.38 -1.33
C ARG A 57 10.68 -30.57 -1.84
N LEU A 58 11.01 -29.60 -2.70
CA LEU A 58 10.07 -28.73 -3.43
C LEU A 58 8.77 -29.42 -3.82
N GLY A 59 7.68 -28.89 -3.26
CA GLY A 59 6.32 -29.32 -3.53
C GLY A 59 5.85 -30.48 -2.64
N TRP A 60 6.60 -30.82 -1.58
CA TRP A 60 6.20 -31.75 -0.54
C TRP A 60 6.52 -31.15 0.82
N GLU A 61 5.52 -31.02 1.69
CA GLU A 61 5.69 -30.43 3.00
C GLU A 61 4.88 -31.17 4.04
N GLY A 62 5.51 -31.46 5.19
CA GLY A 62 4.84 -32.07 6.35
C GLY A 62 3.99 -33.33 6.05
N GLY A 63 4.37 -34.13 5.06
CA GLY A 63 3.64 -35.34 4.65
C GLY A 63 2.60 -35.17 3.54
N TYR A 64 2.59 -34.02 2.85
CA TYR A 64 1.61 -33.73 1.79
C TYR A 64 2.27 -33.19 0.53
N TRP A 65 1.89 -33.74 -0.63
CA TRP A 65 2.25 -33.14 -1.92
C TRP A 65 1.33 -31.98 -2.28
N TYR A 66 1.82 -31.02 -3.08
CA TYR A 66 1.04 -29.86 -3.53
C TYR A 66 -0.29 -30.22 -4.23
N ASN A 67 -0.34 -31.37 -4.92
CA ASN A 67 -1.52 -31.87 -5.63
C ASN A 67 -2.29 -32.97 -4.86
N GLU A 68 -1.91 -33.25 -3.63
CA GLU A 68 -2.58 -34.23 -2.78
C GLU A 68 -3.93 -33.70 -2.27
N SER A 69 -4.91 -34.60 -2.19
CA SER A 69 -6.21 -34.29 -1.59
C SER A 69 -6.13 -34.49 -0.08
N ILE A 70 -6.70 -33.56 0.68
CA ILE A 70 -6.85 -33.67 2.14
C ILE A 70 -8.33 -33.80 2.49
N ASP A 71 -8.61 -34.52 3.58
CA ASP A 71 -9.96 -34.68 4.14
C ASP A 71 -10.13 -33.63 5.25
N VAL A 72 -10.61 -32.44 4.87
CA VAL A 72 -10.78 -31.28 5.78
C VAL A 72 -12.17 -30.68 5.59
N ASP A 73 -12.89 -30.46 6.69
CA ASP A 73 -14.20 -29.81 6.70
C ASP A 73 -14.25 -28.69 7.76
N GLN A 74 -14.13 -27.43 7.33
CA GLN A 74 -14.21 -26.29 8.24
C GLN A 74 -15.65 -25.88 8.64
N SER A 75 -16.65 -26.76 8.47
CA SER A 75 -18.05 -26.43 8.76
C SER A 75 -18.31 -26.11 10.23
N ASP A 76 -17.62 -26.79 11.16
CA ASP A 76 -17.62 -26.54 12.61
C ASP A 76 -16.36 -25.82 13.14
N GLY A 77 -15.46 -25.43 12.23
CA GLY A 77 -14.15 -24.84 12.52
C GLY A 77 -13.06 -25.91 12.48
N LEU A 78 -11.84 -25.51 12.08
CA LEU A 78 -10.73 -26.47 11.92
C LEU A 78 -10.20 -26.94 13.27
N ASP A 79 -10.02 -28.26 13.41
CA ASP A 79 -9.24 -28.82 14.52
C ASP A 79 -7.71 -28.77 14.24
N ASP A 80 -6.90 -29.16 15.24
CA ASP A 80 -5.43 -29.10 15.13
C ASP A 80 -4.87 -30.00 14.00
N GLU A 81 -5.55 -31.13 13.69
CA GLU A 81 -5.11 -32.07 12.65
C GLU A 81 -5.49 -31.55 11.26
N GLU A 82 -6.71 -31.04 11.11
CA GLU A 82 -7.18 -30.40 9.88
C GLU A 82 -6.39 -29.13 9.54
N LEU A 83 -6.11 -28.28 10.54
CA LEU A 83 -5.29 -27.08 10.38
C LEU A 83 -3.86 -27.42 9.96
N ALA A 84 -3.27 -28.46 10.54
CA ALA A 84 -1.94 -28.92 10.14
C ALA A 84 -1.94 -29.47 8.70
N ALA A 85 -2.96 -30.25 8.32
CA ALA A 85 -3.08 -30.80 6.97
C ALA A 85 -3.22 -29.71 5.90
N VAL A 86 -4.09 -28.71 6.11
CA VAL A 86 -4.22 -27.59 5.16
C VAL A 86 -2.96 -26.74 5.12
N THR A 87 -2.34 -26.45 6.27
CA THR A 87 -1.10 -25.65 6.33
C THR A 87 0.04 -26.31 5.56
N ASN A 88 0.31 -27.58 5.82
CA ASN A 88 1.40 -28.31 5.17
C ASN A 88 1.16 -28.45 3.66
N ARG A 89 -0.08 -28.74 3.23
CA ARG A 89 -0.40 -28.77 1.79
C ARG A 89 -0.26 -27.38 1.15
N SER A 90 -0.70 -26.32 1.83
CA SER A 90 -0.55 -24.95 1.32
C SER A 90 0.91 -24.54 1.23
N MET A 91 1.77 -24.95 2.18
CA MET A 91 3.22 -24.77 2.07
C MET A 91 3.75 -25.44 0.80
N ALA A 92 3.46 -26.73 0.59
CA ALA A 92 3.85 -27.45 -0.63
C ALA A 92 3.37 -26.75 -1.92
N ARG A 93 2.17 -26.17 -1.93
CA ARG A 93 1.63 -25.42 -3.08
C ARG A 93 2.36 -24.09 -3.31
N VAL A 94 2.71 -23.37 -2.24
CA VAL A 94 3.52 -22.14 -2.32
C VAL A 94 4.92 -22.47 -2.87
N GLU A 95 5.57 -23.52 -2.37
CA GLU A 95 6.85 -23.99 -2.91
C GLU A 95 6.75 -24.39 -4.37
N TYR A 96 5.68 -25.11 -4.72
CA TYR A 96 5.42 -25.52 -6.08
C TYR A 96 5.38 -24.29 -6.98
N ILE A 97 4.58 -23.27 -6.65
CA ILE A 97 4.43 -22.06 -7.48
C ILE A 97 5.72 -21.24 -7.54
N ARG A 98 6.40 -21.04 -6.41
CA ARG A 98 7.53 -20.10 -6.32
C ARG A 98 8.87 -20.73 -6.70
N GLY A 99 9.02 -22.04 -6.52
CA GLY A 99 10.28 -22.76 -6.69
C GLY A 99 11.30 -22.52 -5.57
N LEU A 100 10.85 -22.18 -4.36
CA LEU A 100 11.69 -21.99 -3.16
C LEU A 100 11.18 -22.91 -2.04
N GLU A 101 12.11 -23.49 -1.28
CA GLU A 101 11.81 -24.43 -0.19
C GLU A 101 11.58 -23.69 1.14
N PHE A 102 10.67 -24.16 1.99
CA PHE A 102 10.70 -23.77 3.39
C PHE A 102 11.89 -24.44 4.11
N GLU A 103 12.60 -23.68 4.94
CA GLU A 103 13.67 -24.23 5.79
C GLU A 103 13.14 -24.78 7.13
N ARG A 104 11.91 -24.40 7.49
CA ARG A 104 11.25 -24.73 8.75
C ARG A 104 9.73 -24.65 8.63
N SER A 105 9.05 -25.50 9.39
CA SER A 105 7.59 -25.45 9.58
C SER A 105 7.12 -24.10 10.13
N VAL A 106 5.93 -23.67 9.73
CA VAL A 106 5.33 -22.39 10.13
C VAL A 106 4.09 -22.62 11.00
N PRO A 107 4.11 -22.28 12.30
CA PRO A 107 2.92 -22.35 13.14
C PRO A 107 1.83 -21.36 12.71
N VAL A 108 0.57 -21.80 12.75
CA VAL A 108 -0.60 -20.99 12.40
C VAL A 108 -1.54 -20.91 13.61
N ASP A 109 -1.86 -19.69 14.04
CA ASP A 109 -2.90 -19.40 15.02
C ASP A 109 -4.12 -18.82 14.29
N VAL A 110 -5.33 -19.30 14.58
CA VAL A 110 -6.57 -18.66 14.12
C VAL A 110 -7.24 -17.94 15.29
N VAL A 111 -7.42 -16.63 15.17
CA VAL A 111 -7.98 -15.77 16.23
C VAL A 111 -9.23 -15.04 15.76
N ALA A 112 -10.13 -14.74 16.69
CA ALA A 112 -11.32 -13.92 16.39
C ALA A 112 -10.96 -12.43 16.22
N ARG A 113 -11.68 -11.71 15.36
CA ARG A 113 -11.44 -10.28 15.08
C ARG A 113 -11.54 -9.38 16.32
N ASP A 114 -12.38 -9.72 17.29
CA ASP A 114 -12.54 -8.94 18.52
C ASP A 114 -11.32 -9.07 19.46
N GLU A 115 -10.76 -10.28 19.59
CA GLU A 115 -9.50 -10.52 20.30
C GLU A 115 -8.36 -9.73 19.65
N PHE A 116 -8.27 -9.81 18.33
CA PHE A 116 -7.26 -9.09 17.57
C PHE A 116 -7.35 -7.56 17.73
N SER A 117 -8.56 -7.02 17.74
CA SER A 117 -8.81 -5.59 17.96
C SER A 117 -8.39 -5.15 19.37
N GLN A 118 -8.65 -5.96 20.40
CA GLN A 118 -8.27 -5.67 21.79
C GLN A 118 -6.74 -5.67 21.98
N ALA A 119 -6.03 -6.63 21.39
CA ALA A 119 -4.57 -6.72 21.51
C ALA A 119 -3.83 -5.48 20.98
N ARG A 120 -4.41 -4.79 19.99
CA ARG A 120 -3.84 -3.59 19.37
C ARG A 120 -3.97 -2.33 20.23
N GLY A 121 -5.07 -2.18 20.98
CA GLY A 121 -5.37 -0.99 21.78
C GLY A 121 -4.36 -0.70 22.90
N ASN A 122 -3.46 -1.65 23.21
CA ASN A 122 -2.49 -1.56 24.30
C ASN A 122 -1.10 -1.04 23.90
N ARG A 123 -0.85 -0.67 22.64
CA ARG A 123 0.46 -0.12 22.22
C ARG A 123 0.55 1.38 22.50
N THR A 124 1.57 1.78 23.25
CA THR A 124 1.86 3.20 23.52
C THR A 124 2.87 3.75 22.52
N THR A 125 2.51 4.83 21.83
CA THR A 125 3.40 5.59 20.93
C THR A 125 3.88 6.86 21.63
N SER A 126 5.13 7.29 21.39
CA SER A 126 5.63 8.54 21.99
C SER A 126 4.91 9.76 21.41
N ALA A 127 4.77 10.82 22.22
CA ALA A 127 4.08 12.04 21.80
C ALA A 127 4.72 12.67 20.55
N ASN A 128 6.06 12.72 20.48
CA ASN A 128 6.75 13.22 19.30
C ASN A 128 6.54 12.34 18.06
N ARG A 129 6.45 11.01 18.22
CA ARG A 129 6.15 10.12 17.09
C ARG A 129 4.74 10.35 16.55
N THR A 130 3.74 10.50 17.42
CA THR A 130 2.38 10.84 17.00
C THR A 130 2.33 12.21 16.33
N ARG A 131 2.96 13.23 16.94
CA ARG A 131 2.97 14.59 16.37
C ARG A 131 3.67 14.65 15.01
N PHE A 132 4.80 13.97 14.88
CA PHE A 132 5.52 13.84 13.60
C PHE A 132 4.63 13.21 12.52
N ASP A 133 3.94 12.12 12.87
CA ASP A 133 3.09 11.41 11.91
C ASP A 133 1.84 12.22 11.53
N ASN A 134 1.24 12.94 12.48
CA ASN A 134 0.15 13.89 12.21
C ASN A 134 0.56 14.93 11.18
N VAL A 135 1.72 15.59 11.36
CA VAL A 135 2.22 16.61 10.40
C VAL A 135 2.42 16.04 9.00
N LYS A 136 2.92 14.80 8.89
CA LYS A 136 3.10 14.13 7.60
C LYS A 136 1.77 13.91 6.88
N PHE A 137 0.74 13.40 7.58
CA PHE A 137 -0.57 13.16 6.95
C PHE A 137 -1.39 14.42 6.74
N GLU A 138 -1.16 15.45 7.54
CA GLU A 138 -1.69 16.79 7.34
C GLU A 138 -1.11 17.43 6.06
N ALA A 139 0.20 17.31 5.84
CA ALA A 139 0.85 17.80 4.63
C ALA A 139 0.33 17.15 3.34
N LEU A 140 -0.13 15.89 3.44
CA LEU A 140 -0.78 15.16 2.36
C LEU A 140 -2.28 15.46 2.21
N PHE A 141 -2.84 16.38 3.02
CA PHE A 141 -4.26 16.68 3.07
C PHE A 141 -5.18 15.46 3.30
N MET A 142 -4.66 14.40 3.94
CA MET A 142 -5.39 13.17 4.23
C MET A 142 -6.03 13.19 5.60
N ILE A 143 -5.30 13.66 6.63
CA ILE A 143 -5.78 13.70 8.02
C ILE A 143 -5.45 15.06 8.61
N ASN A 144 -6.46 15.76 9.15
CA ASN A 144 -6.27 17.08 9.74
C ASN A 144 -5.53 17.06 11.09
N GLU A 145 -5.02 18.23 11.51
CA GLU A 145 -4.24 18.43 12.75
C GLU A 145 -4.94 17.96 14.04
N SER A 146 -6.27 17.95 14.06
CA SER A 146 -7.06 17.56 15.24
C SER A 146 -7.21 16.05 15.41
N THR A 147 -6.84 15.27 14.39
CA THR A 147 -7.05 13.83 14.31
C THR A 147 -5.73 13.07 14.51
N ASN A 148 -5.76 11.99 15.29
CA ASN A 148 -4.58 11.15 15.53
C ASN A 148 -4.37 10.19 14.35
N SER A 149 -3.37 10.46 13.51
CA SER A 149 -3.11 9.68 12.29
C SER A 149 -2.76 8.22 12.58
N MET A 150 -2.10 7.95 13.71
CA MET A 150 -1.74 6.59 14.11
C MET A 150 -2.99 5.78 14.50
N ALA A 151 -3.99 6.44 15.10
CA ALA A 151 -5.27 5.79 15.42
C ALA A 151 -6.07 5.48 14.15
N VAL A 152 -6.11 6.41 13.19
CA VAL A 152 -6.75 6.20 11.87
C VAL A 152 -6.11 5.02 11.14
N GLN A 153 -4.78 5.00 11.01
CA GLN A 153 -4.05 3.89 10.38
C GLN A 153 -4.29 2.55 11.10
N SER A 154 -4.32 2.55 12.44
CA SER A 154 -4.59 1.35 13.24
C SER A 154 -6.01 0.83 13.01
N GLN A 155 -6.99 1.73 12.88
CA GLN A 155 -8.38 1.38 12.57
C GLN A 155 -8.50 0.83 11.15
N ASN A 156 -7.91 1.49 10.14
CA ASN A 156 -7.88 0.99 8.77
C ASN A 156 -7.31 -0.43 8.70
N ARG A 157 -6.13 -0.65 9.30
CA ARG A 157 -5.53 -2.00 9.38
C ARG A 157 -6.43 -2.99 10.12
N GLY A 158 -7.28 -2.53 11.03
CA GLY A 158 -8.18 -3.38 11.82
C GLY A 158 -9.39 -3.83 11.03
N ALA A 159 -9.87 -2.97 10.15
CA ALA A 159 -10.96 -3.26 9.24
C ALA A 159 -10.53 -4.14 8.05
N SER A 160 -9.29 -4.01 7.56
CA SER A 160 -8.90 -4.60 6.27
C SER A 160 -8.09 -5.91 6.34
N VAL A 161 -7.51 -6.25 7.49
CA VAL A 161 -6.60 -7.39 7.58
C VAL A 161 -7.35 -8.71 7.75
N GLY A 162 -6.95 -9.74 7.00
CA GLY A 162 -7.44 -11.12 7.09
C GLY A 162 -6.42 -12.08 7.71
N GLY A 163 -5.13 -11.78 7.60
CA GLY A 163 -4.02 -12.54 8.21
C GLY A 163 -2.80 -11.65 8.44
N TYR A 164 -1.80 -12.17 9.16
CA TYR A 164 -0.44 -11.62 9.11
C TYR A 164 0.59 -12.65 9.59
N TYR A 165 1.72 -12.74 8.90
CA TYR A 165 2.94 -13.32 9.42
C TYR A 165 3.59 -12.36 10.43
N ALA A 166 4.09 -12.92 11.52
CA ALA A 166 4.77 -12.17 12.57
C ALA A 166 6.25 -12.58 12.64
N PRO A 167 7.17 -11.90 11.91
CA PRO A 167 8.58 -12.30 11.80
C PRO A 167 9.28 -12.52 13.15
N GLU A 168 9.08 -11.61 14.12
CA GLU A 168 9.68 -11.73 15.47
C GLU A 168 9.28 -13.01 16.23
N ARG A 169 8.12 -13.58 15.87
CA ARG A 169 7.54 -14.77 16.51
C ARG A 169 7.56 -16.00 15.60
N GLN A 170 7.93 -15.81 14.33
CA GLN A 170 7.98 -16.83 13.28
C GLN A 170 6.70 -17.66 13.21
N ARG A 171 5.55 -17.00 13.17
CA ARG A 171 4.22 -17.63 13.08
C ARG A 171 3.22 -16.77 12.34
N ILE A 172 2.19 -17.41 11.83
CA ILE A 172 1.05 -16.80 11.15
C ILE A 172 -0.09 -16.63 12.15
N VAL A 173 -0.81 -15.52 12.01
CA VAL A 173 -2.08 -15.29 12.71
C VAL A 173 -3.15 -14.99 11.67
N ILE A 174 -4.11 -15.90 11.51
CA ILE A 174 -5.30 -15.70 10.66
C ILE A 174 -6.40 -15.08 11.51
N VAL A 175 -7.05 -14.04 10.99
CA VAL A 175 -8.15 -13.33 11.65
C VAL A 175 -9.46 -13.81 11.06
N SER A 176 -10.24 -14.52 11.86
CA SER A 176 -11.57 -14.99 11.45
C SER A 176 -12.68 -14.04 11.93
N GLU A 177 -13.71 -13.86 11.09
CA GLU A 177 -14.92 -13.09 11.45
C GLU A 177 -15.80 -13.83 12.45
N ASN A 178 -15.76 -15.17 12.45
CA ASN A 178 -16.57 -15.99 13.33
C ASN A 178 -15.80 -16.36 14.60
N ALA A 179 -16.22 -15.80 15.73
CA ALA A 179 -15.63 -16.10 17.03
C ALA A 179 -15.99 -17.49 17.59
N ASP A 180 -17.09 -18.10 17.13
CA ASP A 180 -17.58 -19.38 17.65
C ASP A 180 -17.02 -20.59 16.89
N SER A 181 -16.73 -20.43 15.60
CA SER A 181 -16.10 -21.43 14.72
C SER A 181 -15.18 -20.72 13.74
N PRO A 182 -13.93 -20.40 14.13
CA PRO A 182 -13.00 -19.71 13.26
C PRO A 182 -12.72 -20.52 11.99
N ARG A 183 -12.85 -19.85 10.85
CA ARG A 183 -12.55 -20.37 9.50
C ARG A 183 -11.35 -19.65 8.90
N LEU A 184 -10.73 -20.28 7.91
CA LEU A 184 -9.66 -19.68 7.13
C LEU A 184 -10.01 -19.67 5.63
N SER A 185 -9.44 -18.69 4.94
CA SER A 185 -9.33 -18.68 3.48
C SER A 185 -7.96 -19.22 3.10
N GLU A 186 -7.91 -20.21 2.22
CA GLU A 186 -6.65 -20.83 1.83
C GLU A 186 -5.76 -19.87 1.03
N VAL A 187 -6.34 -18.91 0.31
CA VAL A 187 -5.60 -17.84 -0.37
C VAL A 187 -4.94 -16.93 0.66
N THR A 188 -5.66 -16.52 1.70
CA THR A 188 -5.08 -15.72 2.79
C THR A 188 -3.95 -16.49 3.48
N LEU A 189 -4.15 -17.79 3.73
CA LEU A 189 -3.11 -18.64 4.30
C LEU A 189 -1.89 -18.74 3.37
N SER A 190 -2.09 -18.88 2.05
CA SER A 190 -1.03 -18.88 1.04
C SER A 190 -0.16 -17.62 1.14
N GLN A 191 -0.77 -16.45 1.18
CA GLN A 191 -0.06 -15.17 1.28
C GLN A 191 0.81 -15.10 2.54
N GLU A 192 0.24 -15.48 3.69
CA GLU A 192 0.99 -15.44 4.96
C GLU A 192 2.09 -16.50 5.05
N LEU A 193 1.86 -17.68 4.45
CA LEU A 193 2.89 -18.70 4.28
C LEU A 193 3.98 -18.20 3.35
N PHE A 194 3.63 -17.47 2.31
CA PHE A 194 4.61 -16.87 1.42
C PHE A 194 5.47 -15.83 2.13
N HIS A 195 4.90 -14.98 2.98
CA HIS A 195 5.69 -14.10 3.84
C HIS A 195 6.62 -14.85 4.80
N ALA A 196 6.19 -16.02 5.30
CA ALA A 196 7.04 -16.89 6.10
C ALA A 196 8.16 -17.55 5.28
N LEU A 197 7.92 -17.88 4.01
CA LEU A 197 8.93 -18.37 3.06
C LEU A 197 9.94 -17.26 2.74
N GLN A 198 9.46 -16.06 2.46
CA GLN A 198 10.28 -14.87 2.22
C GLN A 198 11.24 -14.57 3.39
N ASP A 199 10.74 -14.61 4.63
CA ASP A 199 11.55 -14.43 5.86
C ASP A 199 12.57 -15.57 6.09
N GLN A 200 12.37 -16.73 5.46
CA GLN A 200 13.30 -17.86 5.50
C GLN A 200 14.39 -17.72 4.44
N GLN A 201 14.01 -17.31 3.24
CA GLN A 201 14.86 -17.30 2.06
C GLN A 201 15.66 -16.00 1.91
N PHE A 202 15.13 -14.88 2.40
CA PHE A 202 15.67 -13.54 2.15
C PHE A 202 15.85 -12.75 3.46
N ASP A 203 16.90 -11.92 3.54
CA ASP A 203 17.18 -11.05 4.69
C ASP A 203 16.38 -9.74 4.62
N ILE A 204 15.05 -9.84 4.51
CA ILE A 204 14.15 -8.69 4.34
C ILE A 204 14.25 -7.72 5.52
N THR A 205 14.51 -8.25 6.72
CA THR A 205 14.64 -7.44 7.93
C THR A 205 15.86 -6.52 7.93
N SER A 206 16.81 -6.72 7.01
CA SER A 206 17.99 -5.88 6.86
C SER A 206 17.73 -4.57 6.09
N TYR A 207 16.62 -4.49 5.35
CA TYR A 207 16.31 -3.32 4.54
C TYR A 207 15.98 -2.10 5.40
N ASN A 208 16.37 -0.93 4.90
CA ASN A 208 15.96 0.32 5.52
C ASN A 208 14.50 0.62 5.14
N GLN A 209 13.60 0.64 6.11
CA GLN A 209 12.19 1.06 5.94
C GLN A 209 11.87 2.25 6.87
N SER A 210 12.75 3.25 6.89
CA SER A 210 12.68 4.37 7.85
C SER A 210 11.62 5.42 7.49
N THR A 211 11.35 5.61 6.20
CA THR A 211 10.35 6.55 5.67
C THR A 211 9.14 5.80 5.10
N ARG A 212 8.09 6.52 4.69
CA ARG A 212 6.96 5.89 3.99
C ARG A 212 7.38 5.45 2.60
N GLU A 213 8.18 6.28 1.93
CA GLU A 213 8.77 5.94 0.64
C GLU A 213 9.60 4.66 0.70
N ASP A 214 10.57 4.58 1.62
CA ASP A 214 11.38 3.37 1.82
C ASP A 214 10.50 2.13 2.04
N HIS A 215 9.46 2.26 2.87
CA HIS A 215 8.59 1.15 3.21
C HIS A 215 7.79 0.68 2.00
N ASN A 216 7.19 1.60 1.24
CA ASN A 216 6.40 1.25 0.07
C ASN A 216 7.27 0.73 -1.09
N ALA A 217 8.47 1.28 -1.29
CA ALA A 217 9.41 0.79 -2.29
C ALA A 217 9.79 -0.66 -2.01
N ILE A 218 10.27 -0.96 -0.78
CA ILE A 218 10.61 -2.33 -0.37
C ILE A 218 9.39 -3.26 -0.42
N ASP A 219 8.23 -2.80 0.04
CA ASP A 219 7.00 -3.60 -0.03
C ASP A 219 6.60 -3.86 -1.49
N GLY A 220 7.04 -3.06 -2.47
CA GLY A 220 6.78 -3.30 -3.88
C GLY A 220 7.29 -4.66 -4.37
N ILE A 221 8.46 -5.11 -3.89
CA ILE A 221 8.93 -6.49 -4.13
C ILE A 221 8.30 -7.49 -3.15
N VAL A 222 8.19 -7.15 -1.85
CA VAL A 222 7.71 -8.11 -0.84
C VAL A 222 6.24 -8.48 -1.05
N GLU A 223 5.37 -7.49 -1.18
CA GLU A 223 3.95 -7.69 -1.44
C GLU A 223 3.71 -8.06 -2.90
N GLY A 224 4.47 -7.49 -3.84
CA GLY A 224 4.34 -7.81 -5.26
C GLY A 224 4.59 -9.29 -5.58
N ASP A 225 5.63 -9.88 -4.99
CA ASP A 225 5.97 -11.31 -5.16
C ASP A 225 4.87 -12.18 -4.54
N GLY A 226 4.38 -11.81 -3.35
CA GLY A 226 3.27 -12.51 -2.70
C GLY A 226 1.98 -12.48 -3.51
N ASN A 227 1.60 -11.32 -4.02
CA ASN A 227 0.38 -11.18 -4.82
C ASN A 227 0.49 -11.90 -6.18
N LEU A 228 1.69 -11.99 -6.78
CA LEU A 228 1.90 -12.83 -7.97
C LEU A 228 1.72 -14.33 -7.64
N VAL A 229 2.26 -14.78 -6.50
CA VAL A 229 2.06 -16.15 -6.01
C VAL A 229 0.58 -16.42 -5.72
N ASP A 230 -0.12 -15.51 -5.06
CA ASP A 230 -1.55 -15.64 -4.75
C ASP A 230 -2.39 -15.73 -6.02
N TYR A 231 -2.13 -14.87 -7.02
CA TYR A 231 -2.81 -14.92 -8.31
C TYR A 231 -2.63 -16.28 -9.01
N LEU A 232 -1.41 -16.81 -8.99
CA LEU A 232 -1.08 -18.14 -9.53
C LEU A 232 -1.71 -19.28 -8.72
N TYR A 233 -1.87 -19.09 -7.42
CA TYR A 233 -2.51 -20.04 -6.50
C TYR A 233 -4.03 -20.08 -6.78
N GLU A 234 -4.68 -18.92 -6.86
CA GLU A 234 -6.11 -18.76 -7.15
C GLU A 234 -6.48 -19.39 -8.49
N GLN A 235 -5.73 -19.12 -9.56
CA GLN A 235 -5.99 -19.76 -10.87
C GLN A 235 -5.96 -21.29 -10.80
N ARG A 236 -5.06 -21.85 -9.99
CA ARG A 236 -5.00 -23.31 -9.79
C ARG A 236 -6.16 -23.78 -8.94
N CYS A 237 -6.60 -23.05 -7.92
CA CYS A 237 -7.83 -23.36 -7.17
C CYS A 237 -9.09 -23.39 -8.07
N GLU A 238 -9.15 -22.54 -9.10
CA GLU A 238 -10.29 -22.50 -10.03
C GLU A 238 -10.29 -23.65 -11.05
N SER A 239 -9.11 -24.22 -11.35
CA SER A 239 -8.93 -25.15 -12.49
C SER A 239 -8.46 -26.56 -12.12
N GLU A 240 -7.57 -26.70 -11.14
CA GLU A 240 -6.84 -27.94 -10.83
C GLU A 240 -6.98 -28.36 -9.36
N TRP A 241 -6.88 -27.42 -8.43
CA TRP A 241 -6.78 -27.66 -7.00
C TRP A 241 -8.11 -27.49 -6.29
N SER A 242 -8.37 -28.34 -5.31
CA SER A 242 -9.45 -28.10 -4.34
C SER A 242 -8.89 -27.25 -3.20
N CYS A 243 -9.48 -26.06 -3.01
CA CYS A 243 -9.07 -25.08 -2.01
C CYS A 243 -10.21 -24.75 -1.04
N LEU A 244 -9.88 -24.47 0.21
CA LEU A 244 -10.84 -24.01 1.22
C LEU A 244 -11.19 -22.53 1.00
N THR A 245 -12.47 -22.27 0.82
CA THR A 245 -13.02 -20.91 0.72
C THR A 245 -13.67 -20.52 2.05
N ASP A 246 -13.44 -19.27 2.49
CA ASP A 246 -14.24 -18.70 3.56
C ASP A 246 -15.55 -18.17 2.96
N GLU A 247 -16.60 -18.99 2.96
CA GLU A 247 -17.93 -18.64 2.45
C GLU A 247 -18.56 -17.41 3.13
N SER A 248 -18.01 -16.90 4.24
CA SER A 248 -18.47 -15.63 4.82
C SER A 248 -18.00 -14.38 4.04
N SER A 249 -16.98 -14.55 3.19
CA SER A 249 -16.45 -13.52 2.29
C SER A 249 -17.10 -13.51 0.90
N SER A 250 -17.87 -14.55 0.54
CA SER A 250 -18.59 -14.63 -0.74
C SER A 250 -19.93 -13.85 -0.75
N ASP A 251 -20.46 -13.50 0.42
CA ASP A 251 -21.73 -12.76 0.58
C ASP A 251 -21.64 -11.23 0.33
N SER A 252 -20.47 -10.70 -0.03
CA SER A 252 -20.33 -9.34 -0.59
C SER A 252 -20.57 -9.29 -2.10
N THR A 253 -20.85 -10.45 -2.73
CA THR A 253 -21.18 -10.54 -4.15
C THR A 253 -22.70 -10.52 -4.39
N GLY A 254 -23.22 -9.33 -4.71
CA GLY A 254 -24.44 -9.19 -5.50
C GLY A 254 -25.59 -8.36 -4.92
N GLU A 255 -25.48 -7.03 -4.99
CA GLU A 255 -26.64 -6.18 -5.26
C GLU A 255 -26.27 -5.05 -6.24
N THR A 256 -26.45 -5.33 -7.54
CA THR A 256 -26.70 -4.28 -8.53
C THR A 256 -28.08 -3.68 -8.24
N GLY A 257 -28.12 -2.58 -7.49
CA GLY A 257 -29.38 -1.94 -7.09
C GLY A 257 -29.21 -0.49 -6.67
N GLU A 258 -29.91 0.39 -7.35
CA GLU A 258 -29.98 1.84 -7.15
C GLU A 258 -30.25 2.19 -5.66
N ASN A 259 -29.46 3.13 -5.09
CA ASN A 259 -29.33 3.51 -3.67
C ASN A 259 -28.32 2.71 -2.81
N ALA A 260 -27.04 2.75 -3.18
CA ALA A 260 -25.96 2.53 -2.23
C ALA A 260 -25.72 3.80 -1.39
N SER A 261 -26.51 3.97 -0.33
CA SER A 261 -25.93 4.52 0.89
C SER A 261 -24.98 3.44 1.43
N SER A 262 -23.68 3.71 1.33
CA SER A 262 -22.58 2.78 1.60
C SER A 262 -22.82 1.86 2.81
N PRO A 263 -22.60 0.54 2.71
CA PRO A 263 -22.17 -0.21 3.88
C PRO A 263 -20.81 0.38 4.29
N GLU A 264 -20.71 0.94 5.49
CA GLU A 264 -19.48 1.52 6.02
C GLU A 264 -18.36 0.48 5.91
N SER A 265 -17.33 0.75 5.10
CA SER A 265 -16.18 -0.14 4.86
C SER A 265 -15.32 -0.42 6.11
N GLY A 266 -15.75 0.03 7.30
CA GLY A 266 -14.99 -0.02 8.55
C GLY A 266 -13.72 0.86 8.56
N LEU A 267 -13.27 1.36 7.41
CA LEU A 267 -12.14 2.26 7.25
C LEU A 267 -12.44 3.60 7.93
N ALA A 268 -11.45 4.12 8.65
CA ALA A 268 -11.49 5.45 9.25
C ALA A 268 -11.26 6.54 8.21
N ASP A 269 -10.35 6.32 7.27
CA ASP A 269 -10.02 7.26 6.20
C ASP A 269 -9.45 6.52 4.97
N ILE A 270 -9.78 6.98 3.76
CA ILE A 270 -9.36 6.33 2.51
C ILE A 270 -7.93 6.71 2.09
N GLY A 271 -7.44 7.91 2.39
CA GLY A 271 -6.12 8.38 1.96
C GLY A 271 -4.97 7.53 2.54
N PRO A 272 -4.87 7.37 3.88
CA PRO A 272 -3.87 6.52 4.50
C PRO A 272 -4.01 5.03 4.12
N TYR A 273 -5.21 4.60 3.73
CA TYR A 273 -5.44 3.26 3.20
C TYR A 273 -4.82 3.11 1.82
N LEU A 274 -5.15 3.99 0.86
CA LEU A 274 -4.61 3.96 -0.50
C LEU A 274 -3.08 4.08 -0.48
N LEU A 275 -2.52 4.98 0.33
CA LEU A 275 -1.06 5.10 0.47
C LEU A 275 -0.40 3.79 0.95
N LYS A 276 -1.09 3.01 1.80
CA LYS A 276 -0.59 1.69 2.21
C LYS A 276 -0.88 0.60 1.17
N TYR A 277 -1.90 0.78 0.35
CA TYR A 277 -2.33 -0.18 -0.64
C TYR A 277 -1.44 -0.16 -1.90
N GLN A 278 -0.69 0.92 -2.15
CA GLN A 278 0.16 1.07 -3.34
C GLN A 278 1.03 -0.17 -3.67
N PRO A 279 1.80 -0.77 -2.73
CA PRO A 279 2.60 -1.95 -3.04
C PRO A 279 1.79 -3.19 -3.45
N TYR A 280 0.51 -3.27 -3.05
CA TYR A 280 -0.41 -4.33 -3.46
C TYR A 280 -1.04 -4.08 -4.84
N SER A 281 -0.97 -2.85 -5.36
CA SER A 281 -1.45 -2.49 -6.71
C SER A 281 -0.31 -2.58 -7.73
N ASP A 282 0.76 -1.80 -7.55
CA ASP A 282 1.82 -1.70 -8.55
C ASP A 282 2.91 -2.76 -8.36
N GLY A 283 3.13 -3.24 -7.13
CA GLY A 283 4.13 -4.26 -6.82
C GLY A 283 3.99 -5.55 -7.64
N PRO A 284 2.78 -6.13 -7.78
CA PRO A 284 2.58 -7.32 -8.61
C PRO A 284 3.00 -7.05 -10.06
N ALA A 285 2.59 -5.92 -10.66
CA ALA A 285 2.98 -5.54 -12.02
C ALA A 285 4.50 -5.38 -12.17
N PHE A 286 5.16 -4.76 -11.18
CA PHE A 286 6.62 -4.66 -11.11
C PHE A 286 7.28 -6.04 -11.09
N VAL A 287 6.86 -6.94 -10.19
CA VAL A 287 7.44 -8.29 -10.09
C VAL A 287 7.20 -9.10 -11.36
N TYR A 288 6.02 -8.96 -11.96
CA TYR A 288 5.71 -9.63 -13.21
C TYR A 288 6.61 -9.15 -14.37
N ALA A 289 6.96 -7.88 -14.43
CA ALA A 289 7.95 -7.39 -15.40
C ALA A 289 9.29 -8.13 -15.24
N GLN A 290 9.77 -8.28 -14.02
CA GLN A 290 11.02 -9.02 -13.75
C GLN A 290 10.90 -10.51 -14.10
N TYR A 291 9.75 -11.12 -13.76
CA TYR A 291 9.47 -12.51 -14.10
C TYR A 291 9.45 -12.74 -15.62
N GLN A 292 8.93 -11.79 -16.42
CA GLN A 292 8.97 -11.90 -17.88
C GLN A 292 10.39 -11.85 -18.45
N GLU A 293 11.31 -11.14 -17.80
CA GLU A 293 12.69 -11.01 -18.29
C GLU A 293 13.54 -12.26 -18.02
N GLY A 294 13.36 -12.92 -16.88
CA GLY A 294 14.23 -14.03 -16.49
C GLY A 294 13.62 -15.06 -15.54
N GLY A 295 12.29 -15.11 -15.42
CA GLY A 295 11.58 -16.03 -14.54
C GLY A 295 11.85 -15.75 -13.06
N TRP A 296 11.65 -16.77 -12.22
CA TRP A 296 11.84 -16.65 -10.77
C TRP A 296 13.27 -16.30 -10.35
N ASP A 297 14.28 -16.65 -11.13
CA ASP A 297 15.67 -16.26 -10.86
C ASP A 297 15.86 -14.74 -10.97
N ALA A 298 15.20 -14.07 -11.92
CA ALA A 298 15.22 -12.62 -12.02
C ALA A 298 14.48 -11.96 -10.85
N VAL A 299 13.35 -12.52 -10.41
CA VAL A 299 12.63 -12.06 -9.21
C VAL A 299 13.50 -12.22 -7.95
N ASN A 300 14.17 -13.36 -7.79
CA ASN A 300 15.10 -13.60 -6.68
C ASN A 300 16.22 -12.55 -6.63
N ALA A 301 16.76 -12.15 -7.79
CA ALA A 301 17.80 -11.14 -7.88
C ALA A 301 17.34 -9.75 -7.41
N VAL A 302 16.04 -9.45 -7.45
CA VAL A 302 15.51 -8.18 -6.91
C VAL A 302 15.69 -8.11 -5.39
N TYR A 303 15.61 -9.22 -4.64
CA TYR A 303 15.89 -9.19 -3.20
C TYR A 303 17.36 -8.85 -2.88
N GLU A 304 18.29 -9.04 -3.82
CA GLU A 304 19.68 -8.59 -3.65
C GLU A 304 19.86 -7.09 -3.94
N ASN A 305 18.93 -6.49 -4.69
CA ASN A 305 18.95 -5.08 -5.09
C ASN A 305 17.52 -4.53 -5.12
N PRO A 306 16.83 -4.38 -3.97
CA PRO A 306 15.41 -4.01 -3.98
C PRO A 306 15.20 -2.61 -4.58
N PRO A 307 13.99 -2.30 -5.10
CA PRO A 307 13.68 -0.98 -5.63
C PRO A 307 13.95 0.11 -4.59
N ALA A 308 14.56 1.20 -5.04
CA ALA A 308 15.01 2.31 -4.20
C ALA A 308 13.95 3.39 -3.98
N SER A 309 12.87 3.38 -4.79
CA SER A 309 11.78 4.35 -4.75
C SER A 309 10.46 3.69 -5.16
N THR A 310 9.33 4.30 -4.79
CA THR A 310 8.03 3.93 -5.33
C THR A 310 7.94 4.18 -6.82
N SER A 311 8.68 5.16 -7.37
CA SER A 311 8.77 5.38 -8.82
C SER A 311 9.31 4.17 -9.58
N GLN A 312 10.32 3.48 -9.04
CA GLN A 312 10.80 2.23 -9.66
C GLN A 312 9.78 1.08 -9.63
N VAL A 313 8.84 1.10 -8.69
CA VAL A 313 7.76 0.11 -8.60
C VAL A 313 6.61 0.50 -9.56
N ILE A 314 6.24 1.78 -9.61
CA ILE A 314 5.20 2.33 -10.48
C ILE A 314 5.62 2.28 -11.96
N HIS A 315 6.91 2.48 -12.24
CA HIS A 315 7.52 2.48 -13.58
C HIS A 315 8.61 1.40 -13.68
N PRO A 316 8.26 0.10 -13.83
CA PRO A 316 9.21 -1.00 -13.76
C PRO A 316 10.36 -0.93 -14.78
N GLU A 317 10.15 -0.26 -15.92
CA GLU A 317 11.19 -0.05 -16.94
C GLU A 317 12.33 0.88 -16.51
N GLN A 318 12.15 1.62 -15.42
CA GLN A 318 13.17 2.51 -14.85
C GLN A 318 14.06 1.80 -13.82
N TYR A 319 13.61 0.65 -13.29
CA TYR A 319 14.39 -0.17 -12.39
C TYR A 319 15.46 -0.99 -13.16
N PRO A 320 16.70 -1.13 -12.64
CA PRO A 320 17.22 -0.58 -11.39
C PRO A 320 17.97 0.75 -11.55
N ASP A 321 18.02 1.30 -12.77
CA ASP A 321 19.00 2.33 -13.15
C ASP A 321 18.60 3.74 -12.71
N ASP A 322 17.32 3.99 -12.44
CA ASP A 322 16.80 5.29 -12.03
C ASP A 322 16.89 5.50 -10.50
N ALA A 323 18.03 6.01 -10.03
CA ALA A 323 18.24 6.23 -8.60
C ALA A 323 17.54 7.51 -8.12
N PRO A 324 16.78 7.49 -7.02
CA PRO A 324 16.06 8.66 -6.54
C PRO A 324 17.01 9.77 -6.10
N ALA A 325 16.58 11.02 -6.29
CA ALA A 325 17.23 12.18 -5.71
C ALA A 325 17.00 12.22 -4.18
N GLU A 326 18.00 12.73 -3.45
CA GLU A 326 17.93 12.94 -2.00
C GLU A 326 17.87 14.44 -1.66
N PRO A 327 16.72 15.12 -1.84
CA PRO A 327 16.62 16.54 -1.54
C PRO A 327 16.88 16.81 -0.05
N THR A 328 17.54 17.93 0.26
CA THR A 328 17.85 18.30 1.65
C THR A 328 17.16 19.60 2.06
N VAL A 329 16.48 19.57 3.19
CA VAL A 329 15.93 20.78 3.82
C VAL A 329 16.94 21.38 4.80
N THR A 330 17.49 22.54 4.46
CA THR A 330 18.33 23.33 5.39
C THR A 330 17.47 23.95 6.48
N ASP A 331 17.87 23.79 7.74
CA ASP A 331 17.15 24.40 8.85
C ASP A 331 17.32 25.93 8.83
N ARG A 332 16.19 26.63 8.73
CA ARG A 332 16.11 28.09 8.73
C ARG A 332 15.02 28.57 9.69
N THR A 333 14.72 27.76 10.70
CA THR A 333 13.77 28.12 11.74
C THR A 333 14.27 29.31 12.56
N THR A 334 13.32 30.08 13.09
CA THR A 334 13.58 31.18 14.02
C THR A 334 12.53 31.24 15.12
N GLY A 335 12.83 31.95 16.20
CA GLY A 335 11.93 32.03 17.36
C GLY A 335 11.96 30.75 18.18
N SER A 336 10.78 30.22 18.51
CA SER A 336 10.61 29.00 19.31
C SER A 336 10.35 27.74 18.47
N TRP A 337 10.49 27.82 17.15
CA TRP A 337 10.29 26.68 16.26
C TRP A 337 11.52 25.76 16.27
N GLU A 338 11.29 24.47 16.42
CA GLU A 338 12.33 23.42 16.43
C GLU A 338 11.85 22.20 15.63
N ARG A 339 12.79 21.45 15.03
CA ARG A 339 12.47 20.19 14.34
C ARG A 339 11.91 19.17 15.33
N ILE A 340 10.89 18.44 14.91
CA ILE A 340 10.36 17.34 15.72
C ILE A 340 11.33 16.16 15.66
N ALA A 341 12.01 15.88 16.77
CA ALA A 341 12.89 14.73 16.90
C ALA A 341 12.12 13.48 17.34
N VAL A 342 12.34 12.35 16.66
CA VAL A 342 11.74 11.05 16.98
C VAL A 342 12.85 10.04 17.24
N ASP A 343 12.83 9.42 18.42
CA ASP A 343 13.84 8.44 18.81
C ASP A 343 13.83 7.20 17.90
N GLY A 344 15.03 6.72 17.56
CA GLY A 344 15.20 5.46 16.83
C GLY A 344 14.91 5.51 15.33
N ARG A 345 14.77 6.71 14.73
CA ARG A 345 14.56 6.89 13.28
C ARG A 345 15.09 8.24 12.78
N VAL A 346 15.03 8.43 11.47
CA VAL A 346 15.26 9.74 10.85
C VAL A 346 14.18 10.77 11.23
N ASN A 347 14.58 12.04 11.35
CA ASN A 347 13.73 13.18 11.74
C ASN A 347 13.14 13.93 10.52
N TYR A 348 12.94 13.21 9.43
CA TYR A 348 12.26 13.69 8.22
C TYR A 348 11.37 12.56 7.68
N ALA A 349 10.37 12.94 6.91
CA ALA A 349 9.50 12.03 6.19
C ALA A 349 9.79 12.16 4.70
N GLU A 350 9.61 11.05 4.01
CA GLU A 350 9.62 10.93 2.54
C GLU A 350 8.40 10.07 2.25
N VAL A 351 7.57 10.52 1.31
CA VAL A 351 6.26 9.93 1.01
C VAL A 351 6.21 9.32 -0.39
N GLY A 352 7.17 9.68 -1.25
CA GLY A 352 7.29 9.10 -2.58
C GLY A 352 6.29 9.63 -3.59
N GLU A 353 6.46 9.16 -4.83
CA GLU A 353 5.49 9.34 -5.90
C GLU A 353 4.11 8.83 -5.48
N ALA A 354 4.06 7.66 -4.84
CA ALA A 354 2.84 7.08 -4.28
C ALA A 354 2.10 8.05 -3.33
N GLY A 355 2.83 8.73 -2.45
CA GLY A 355 2.28 9.73 -1.53
C GLY A 355 1.67 10.93 -2.25
N LEU A 356 2.37 11.44 -3.28
CA LEU A 356 1.89 12.56 -4.09
C LEU A 356 0.65 12.19 -4.91
N ALA A 357 0.66 11.01 -5.54
CA ALA A 357 -0.44 10.51 -6.35
C ALA A 357 -1.72 10.37 -5.50
N VAL A 358 -1.63 9.75 -4.32
CA VAL A 358 -2.79 9.61 -3.42
C VAL A 358 -3.28 10.96 -2.91
N MET A 359 -2.38 11.89 -2.58
CA MET A 359 -2.76 13.26 -2.17
C MET A 359 -3.63 13.94 -3.23
N LEU A 360 -3.28 13.79 -4.52
CA LEU A 360 -4.01 14.42 -5.63
C LEU A 360 -5.24 13.61 -6.08
N ALA A 361 -5.26 12.29 -5.81
CA ALA A 361 -6.40 11.42 -6.09
C ALA A 361 -7.46 11.41 -4.98
N ALA A 362 -7.08 11.67 -3.72
CA ALA A 362 -7.99 11.64 -2.56
C ALA A 362 -9.31 12.43 -2.74
N PRO A 363 -9.33 13.62 -3.38
CA PRO A 363 -10.57 14.35 -3.63
C PRO A 363 -11.65 13.54 -4.39
N LEU A 364 -11.26 12.54 -5.19
CA LEU A 364 -12.19 11.63 -5.88
C LEU A 364 -13.13 10.90 -4.91
N TYR A 365 -12.64 10.60 -3.71
CA TYR A 365 -13.35 9.81 -2.70
C TYR A 365 -14.07 10.66 -1.67
N GLU A 366 -13.63 11.90 -1.47
CA GLU A 366 -14.18 12.80 -0.45
C GLU A 366 -15.49 13.46 -0.86
N LYS A 367 -15.62 13.82 -2.15
CA LYS A 367 -16.80 14.54 -2.64
C LYS A 367 -17.15 14.17 -4.08
N PRO A 368 -18.42 13.79 -4.36
CA PRO A 368 -18.86 13.54 -5.72
C PRO A 368 -18.56 14.72 -6.66
N GLY A 369 -17.77 14.44 -7.71
CA GLY A 369 -17.43 15.41 -8.75
C GLY A 369 -16.19 16.25 -8.47
N ALA A 370 -15.54 16.15 -7.31
CA ALA A 370 -14.21 16.71 -7.09
C ALA A 370 -13.18 15.86 -7.84
N ARG A 371 -12.35 16.50 -8.67
CA ARG A 371 -11.40 15.83 -9.58
C ARG A 371 -10.20 16.74 -9.80
N ILE A 372 -9.07 16.39 -9.19
CA ILE A 372 -7.75 16.91 -9.59
C ILE A 372 -7.17 15.90 -10.57
N VAL A 373 -6.89 14.69 -10.07
CA VAL A 373 -6.73 13.49 -10.90
C VAL A 373 -8.11 13.02 -11.38
N SER A 374 -8.21 12.61 -12.64
CA SER A 374 -9.48 12.13 -13.18
C SER A 374 -9.73 10.66 -12.82
N PRO A 375 -10.99 10.19 -12.67
CA PRO A 375 -11.26 8.77 -12.43
C PRO A 375 -10.69 7.81 -13.47
N ARG A 376 -10.50 8.28 -14.72
CA ARG A 376 -9.93 7.47 -15.81
C ARG A 376 -8.42 7.36 -15.76
N GLU A 377 -7.79 8.36 -15.15
CA GLU A 377 -6.36 8.37 -14.90
C GLU A 377 -6.08 7.51 -13.68
N TRP A 378 -6.89 7.65 -12.61
CA TRP A 378 -6.71 6.89 -11.37
C TRP A 378 -7.04 5.38 -11.46
N LEU A 379 -8.00 4.98 -12.31
CA LEU A 379 -8.37 3.58 -12.47
C LEU A 379 -7.59 2.96 -13.64
N ASN A 380 -6.83 1.92 -13.37
CA ASN A 380 -6.20 1.12 -14.42
C ASN A 380 -7.18 0.04 -14.89
N THR A 381 -7.73 0.22 -16.09
CA THR A 381 -8.80 -0.64 -16.63
C THR A 381 -8.37 -1.46 -17.84
N ASN A 382 -8.93 -2.66 -18.00
CA ASN A 382 -8.80 -3.48 -19.20
C ASN A 382 -9.57 -2.87 -20.41
N GLU A 383 -9.53 -3.55 -21.56
CA GLU A 383 -10.21 -3.09 -22.79
C GLU A 383 -11.74 -2.94 -22.62
N SER A 384 -12.33 -3.71 -21.70
CA SER A 384 -13.77 -3.66 -21.38
C SER A 384 -14.13 -2.49 -20.47
N GLY A 385 -13.14 -1.82 -19.87
CA GLY A 385 -13.31 -0.71 -18.93
C GLY A 385 -13.49 -1.15 -17.48
N ASP A 386 -13.23 -2.41 -17.17
CA ASP A 386 -13.22 -2.95 -15.81
C ASP A 386 -11.81 -2.79 -15.20
N PRO A 387 -11.67 -2.49 -13.90
CA PRO A 387 -10.35 -2.43 -13.25
C PRO A 387 -9.57 -3.73 -13.47
N ARG A 388 -8.27 -3.62 -13.74
CA ARG A 388 -7.41 -4.80 -13.86
C ARG A 388 -7.31 -5.50 -12.52
N GLN A 389 -7.29 -6.84 -12.54
CA GLN A 389 -7.20 -7.64 -11.33
C GLN A 389 -5.86 -7.47 -10.61
N PHE A 390 -4.77 -7.31 -11.37
CA PHE A 390 -3.39 -7.39 -10.89
C PHE A 390 -2.71 -6.03 -10.66
N ASP A 391 -3.37 -4.95 -11.07
CA ASP A 391 -2.97 -3.56 -10.86
C ASP A 391 -4.18 -2.65 -11.14
N PRO A 392 -5.12 -2.51 -10.18
CA PRO A 392 -6.39 -1.83 -10.41
C PRO A 392 -6.31 -0.30 -10.36
N LEU A 393 -5.27 0.28 -9.75
CA LEU A 393 -5.13 1.72 -9.52
C LEU A 393 -3.82 2.22 -10.12
N SER A 394 -3.89 3.27 -10.93
CA SER A 394 -2.70 3.92 -11.49
C SER A 394 -2.16 4.95 -10.50
N TYR A 395 -1.04 4.64 -9.85
CA TYR A 395 -0.28 5.63 -9.09
C TYR A 395 0.59 6.51 -10.00
N ASP A 396 0.74 6.13 -11.27
CA ASP A 396 1.22 6.98 -12.36
C ASP A 396 0.15 8.05 -12.69
N THR A 397 0.40 9.29 -12.30
CA THR A 397 -0.48 10.43 -12.56
C THR A 397 0.29 11.54 -13.24
N SER A 398 -0.35 12.27 -14.15
CA SER A 398 0.26 13.37 -14.90
C SER A 398 0.80 14.52 -14.03
N TYR A 399 0.41 14.58 -12.76
CA TYR A 399 0.92 15.57 -11.81
C TYR A 399 2.16 15.09 -11.04
N THR A 400 2.51 13.82 -11.16
CA THR A 400 3.65 13.20 -10.48
C THR A 400 4.72 12.69 -11.45
N ASP A 401 4.46 12.76 -12.77
CA ASP A 401 5.42 12.46 -13.82
C ASP A 401 6.80 13.08 -13.56
N GLY A 402 7.84 12.25 -13.65
CA GLY A 402 9.22 12.67 -13.43
C GLY A 402 9.52 13.04 -11.98
N PHE A 403 8.80 12.50 -11.00
CA PHE A 403 9.19 12.57 -9.60
C PHE A 403 10.56 11.93 -9.39
N GLU A 404 11.45 12.64 -8.69
CA GLU A 404 12.82 12.15 -8.40
C GLU A 404 13.01 11.88 -6.91
N GLY A 405 12.32 12.60 -6.04
CA GLY A 405 12.47 12.42 -4.59
C GLY A 405 11.88 13.56 -3.79
N ASP A 406 11.60 13.31 -2.51
CA ASP A 406 11.04 14.28 -1.60
C ASP A 406 11.69 14.26 -0.22
N ARG A 407 11.57 15.37 0.52
CA ARG A 407 11.94 15.45 1.92
C ARG A 407 11.07 16.44 2.67
N LEU A 408 10.26 15.92 3.59
CA LEU A 408 9.40 16.68 4.50
C LEU A 408 10.03 16.72 5.90
N VAL A 409 10.22 17.92 6.44
CA VAL A 409 10.72 18.13 7.81
C VAL A 409 9.62 18.75 8.67
N PRO A 410 9.10 18.03 9.67
CA PRO A 410 8.14 18.56 10.64
C PRO A 410 8.81 19.46 11.69
N TYR A 411 8.11 20.52 12.07
CA TYR A 411 8.51 21.48 13.10
C TYR A 411 7.40 21.67 14.14
N ALA A 412 7.83 22.13 15.30
CA ALA A 412 7.01 22.35 16.48
C ALA A 412 7.46 23.63 17.20
N ASN A 413 6.53 24.37 17.80
CA ASN A 413 6.90 25.46 18.71
C ASN A 413 6.48 25.20 20.17
N ASP A 414 6.88 26.11 21.07
CA ASP A 414 6.57 26.08 22.52
C ASP A 414 5.05 26.07 22.84
N ALA A 415 4.21 26.52 21.91
CA ALA A 415 2.75 26.50 22.04
C ALA A 415 2.13 25.18 21.54
N ASN A 416 2.95 24.21 21.14
CA ASN A 416 2.56 22.97 20.48
C ASN A 416 1.90 23.14 19.10
N GLU A 417 2.03 24.30 18.48
CA GLU A 417 1.64 24.46 17.07
C GLU A 417 2.65 23.74 16.17
N THR A 418 2.16 23.17 15.07
CA THR A 418 2.95 22.43 14.09
C THR A 418 3.11 23.18 12.79
N GLY A 419 4.11 22.79 12.01
CA GLY A 419 4.36 23.31 10.67
C GLY A 419 5.39 22.42 9.99
N TYR A 420 5.61 22.61 8.70
CA TYR A 420 6.57 21.80 7.96
C TYR A 420 7.26 22.57 6.84
N VAL A 421 8.40 22.03 6.41
CA VAL A 421 9.04 22.39 5.13
C VAL A 421 9.19 21.12 4.32
N TRP A 422 8.64 21.12 3.12
CA TRP A 422 8.65 19.99 2.20
C TRP A 422 9.34 20.41 0.91
N GLN A 423 10.42 19.72 0.56
CA GLN A 423 11.10 19.89 -0.71
C GLN A 423 10.83 18.67 -1.58
N ILE A 424 10.41 18.90 -2.81
CA ILE A 424 10.05 17.88 -3.80
C ILE A 424 10.86 18.18 -5.06
N GLN A 425 11.58 17.20 -5.58
CA GLN A 425 12.40 17.33 -6.76
C GLN A 425 11.81 16.50 -7.90
N PHE A 426 11.87 17.07 -9.10
CA PHE A 426 11.44 16.44 -10.35
C PHE A 426 12.60 16.39 -11.34
N GLU A 427 12.44 15.61 -12.41
CA GLU A 427 13.44 15.44 -13.48
C GLU A 427 13.73 16.80 -14.15
N ASN A 428 12.71 17.64 -14.29
CA ASN A 428 12.80 18.90 -15.02
C ASN A 428 11.76 19.96 -14.56
N GLU A 429 11.95 21.20 -15.01
CA GLU A 429 11.08 22.34 -14.67
C GLU A 429 9.63 22.15 -15.17
N SER A 430 9.40 21.40 -16.25
CA SER A 430 8.05 21.12 -16.77
C SER A 430 7.26 20.23 -15.82
N SER A 431 7.85 19.10 -15.41
CA SER A 431 7.28 18.19 -14.41
C SER A 431 6.98 18.92 -13.09
N ALA A 432 7.91 19.78 -12.64
CA ALA A 432 7.68 20.60 -11.44
C ALA A 432 6.52 21.61 -11.62
N ASN A 433 6.29 22.14 -12.82
CA ASN A 433 5.13 22.99 -13.11
C ASN A 433 3.82 22.19 -13.06
N GLU A 434 3.81 20.97 -13.62
CA GLU A 434 2.63 20.10 -13.61
C GLU A 434 2.24 19.77 -12.17
N PHE A 435 3.18 19.31 -11.34
CA PHE A 435 2.91 19.08 -9.92
C PHE A 435 2.37 20.33 -9.21
N ARG A 436 2.99 21.49 -9.46
CA ARG A 436 2.56 22.76 -8.88
C ARG A 436 1.11 23.09 -9.25
N ASP A 437 0.72 22.90 -10.51
CA ASP A 437 -0.64 23.11 -10.97
C ASP A 437 -1.63 22.15 -10.26
N GLY A 438 -1.25 20.90 -10.04
CA GLY A 438 -2.03 19.94 -9.24
C GLY A 438 -2.16 20.34 -7.77
N TYR A 439 -1.06 20.79 -7.15
CA TYR A 439 -1.04 21.25 -5.76
C TYR A 439 -1.85 22.53 -5.56
N GLU A 440 -1.80 23.48 -6.49
CA GLU A 440 -2.63 24.70 -6.46
C GLU A 440 -4.12 24.37 -6.61
N GLN A 441 -4.49 23.39 -7.43
CA GLN A 441 -5.86 22.86 -7.50
C GLN A 441 -6.30 22.19 -6.19
N LEU A 442 -5.39 21.50 -5.49
CA LEU A 442 -5.67 20.93 -4.18
C LEU A 442 -5.94 22.01 -3.13
N LEU A 443 -5.15 23.08 -3.14
CA LEU A 443 -5.38 24.24 -2.29
C LEU A 443 -6.72 24.92 -2.59
N ASP A 444 -7.06 25.12 -3.87
CA ASP A 444 -8.38 25.66 -4.28
C ASP A 444 -9.53 24.75 -3.83
N TYR A 445 -9.38 23.42 -3.97
CA TYR A 445 -10.34 22.44 -3.48
C TYR A 445 -10.58 22.55 -1.96
N ARG A 446 -9.53 22.90 -1.20
CA ARG A 446 -9.59 23.18 0.24
C ARG A 446 -10.00 24.63 0.58
N ASN A 447 -10.55 25.37 -0.40
CA ASN A 447 -10.98 26.77 -0.26
C ASN A 447 -9.85 27.74 0.14
N ALA A 448 -8.61 27.43 -0.23
CA ALA A 448 -7.51 28.35 0.01
C ALA A 448 -7.66 29.62 -0.86
N SER A 449 -7.24 30.76 -0.32
CA SER A 449 -7.15 32.02 -1.07
C SER A 449 -5.72 32.52 -1.10
N GLU A 450 -5.29 33.06 -2.25
CA GLU A 450 -3.99 33.72 -2.37
C GLU A 450 -3.92 34.99 -1.48
N VAL A 451 -2.76 35.21 -0.86
CA VAL A 451 -2.46 36.39 -0.05
C VAL A 451 -1.63 37.36 -0.91
N GLU A 452 -2.31 38.27 -1.60
CA GLU A 452 -1.73 39.15 -2.64
C GLU A 452 -0.49 39.96 -2.19
N ASP A 453 -0.45 40.40 -0.93
CA ASP A 453 0.63 41.26 -0.39
C ASP A 453 1.65 40.48 0.46
N ALA A 454 1.71 39.15 0.31
CA ALA A 454 2.65 38.33 1.07
C ALA A 454 4.11 38.64 0.72
N SER A 455 4.96 38.78 1.74
CA SER A 455 6.39 39.01 1.56
C SER A 455 7.15 37.70 1.34
N GLY A 456 8.13 37.72 0.43
CA GLY A 456 9.03 36.59 0.16
C GLY A 456 8.87 36.01 -1.26
N PRO A 457 9.63 34.95 -1.59
CA PRO A 457 9.50 34.26 -2.87
C PRO A 457 8.27 33.35 -2.90
N GLY A 458 7.78 33.08 -4.11
CA GLY A 458 6.65 32.17 -4.36
C GLY A 458 5.30 32.78 -4.03
N THR A 459 4.26 31.94 -4.11
CA THR A 459 2.88 32.31 -3.83
C THR A 459 2.50 31.87 -2.42
N VAL A 460 1.74 32.70 -1.70
CA VAL A 460 1.24 32.36 -0.37
C VAL A 460 -0.27 32.17 -0.43
N TYR A 461 -0.73 31.06 0.11
CA TYR A 461 -2.13 30.68 0.21
C TYR A 461 -2.55 30.58 1.67
N ARG A 462 -3.82 30.88 1.94
CA ARG A 462 -4.45 30.74 3.25
C ARG A 462 -5.73 29.93 3.15
N ILE A 463 -5.78 28.81 3.86
CA ILE A 463 -7.03 28.12 4.19
C ILE A 463 -7.61 28.77 5.46
N PRO A 464 -8.91 29.10 5.52
CA PRO A 464 -9.53 29.71 6.69
C PRO A 464 -9.48 28.81 7.95
N ASP A 465 -9.37 29.42 9.14
CA ASP A 465 -9.37 28.70 10.43
C ASP A 465 -10.69 27.95 10.69
N ASP A 466 -11.78 28.36 10.04
CA ASP A 466 -13.09 27.73 10.11
C ASP A 466 -13.35 26.75 8.96
N ASP A 467 -12.30 26.31 8.25
CA ASP A 467 -12.40 25.25 7.24
C ASP A 467 -13.05 23.99 7.87
N PRO A 468 -14.18 23.52 7.30
CA PRO A 468 -14.91 22.38 7.86
C PRO A 468 -14.13 21.07 7.83
N ASN A 469 -13.05 20.96 7.03
CA ASN A 469 -12.21 19.78 6.95
C ASN A 469 -11.01 19.83 7.93
N GLY A 470 -10.78 20.98 8.56
CA GLY A 470 -9.77 21.16 9.60
C GLY A 470 -8.35 21.41 9.09
N PHE A 471 -8.16 21.88 7.86
CA PHE A 471 -6.83 22.18 7.30
C PHE A 471 -6.50 23.69 7.33
N GLY A 472 -6.98 24.41 8.35
CA GLY A 472 -6.87 25.86 8.47
C GLY A 472 -5.44 26.36 8.67
N ASP A 473 -4.73 26.60 7.56
CA ASP A 473 -3.30 26.89 7.58
C ASP A 473 -2.84 27.89 6.51
N ALA A 474 -1.62 28.40 6.65
CA ALA A 474 -0.93 29.14 5.60
C ALA A 474 0.11 28.27 4.90
N PHE A 475 0.23 28.43 3.59
CA PHE A 475 1.13 27.68 2.73
C PHE A 475 1.91 28.65 1.85
N ARG A 476 3.24 28.52 1.79
CA ARG A 476 4.08 29.18 0.80
C ARG A 476 4.61 28.14 -0.18
N VAL A 477 4.29 28.31 -1.46
CA VAL A 477 4.74 27.42 -2.54
C VAL A 477 5.79 28.15 -3.37
N VAL A 478 7.01 27.63 -3.41
CA VAL A 478 8.14 28.23 -4.14
C VAL A 478 8.69 27.21 -5.12
N GLN A 479 8.70 27.55 -6.40
CA GLN A 479 9.38 26.77 -7.43
C GLN A 479 10.77 27.35 -7.74
N ARG A 480 11.75 26.48 -7.90
CA ARG A 480 13.14 26.79 -8.26
C ARG A 480 13.62 25.81 -9.31
N GLY A 481 13.33 26.10 -10.58
CA GLY A 481 13.58 25.15 -11.67
C GLY A 481 12.74 23.88 -11.49
N ASP A 482 13.42 22.76 -11.31
CA ASP A 482 12.87 21.41 -11.12
C ASP A 482 12.44 21.10 -9.67
N THR A 483 12.62 22.03 -8.74
CA THR A 483 12.37 21.81 -7.32
C THR A 483 11.21 22.66 -6.81
N ILE A 484 10.26 22.02 -6.12
CA ILE A 484 9.17 22.67 -5.39
C ILE A 484 9.48 22.65 -3.89
N VAL A 485 9.28 23.79 -3.23
CA VAL A 485 9.38 23.93 -1.77
C VAL A 485 8.07 24.46 -1.23
N VAL A 486 7.40 23.64 -0.42
CA VAL A 486 6.22 24.01 0.35
C VAL A 486 6.62 24.30 1.79
N THR A 487 6.28 25.47 2.30
CA THR A 487 6.37 25.78 3.74
C THR A 487 4.96 25.96 4.28
N ASN A 488 4.64 25.28 5.37
CA ASN A 488 3.36 25.36 6.04
C ASN A 488 3.52 25.86 7.49
N ALA A 489 2.55 26.66 7.93
CA ALA A 489 2.43 27.11 9.31
C ALA A 489 1.00 27.59 9.65
N PRO A 490 0.63 27.68 10.95
CA PRO A 490 -0.70 28.10 11.42
C PRO A 490 -1.14 29.48 10.94
N THR A 491 -0.18 30.35 10.60
CA THR A 491 -0.44 31.73 10.18
C THR A 491 0.55 32.17 9.11
N VAL A 492 0.16 33.14 8.28
CA VAL A 492 1.03 33.75 7.27
C VAL A 492 2.34 34.29 7.89
N ASP A 493 2.25 34.92 9.06
CA ASP A 493 3.43 35.44 9.78
C ASP A 493 4.36 34.31 10.25
N ALA A 494 3.80 33.15 10.62
CA ALA A 494 4.57 32.00 11.09
C ALA A 494 5.36 31.30 9.98
N LEU A 495 4.97 31.45 8.71
CA LEU A 495 5.73 30.90 7.56
C LEU A 495 7.21 31.31 7.59
N SER A 496 7.48 32.58 7.90
CA SER A 496 8.85 33.11 7.99
C SER A 496 9.62 32.61 9.22
N LYS A 497 8.91 32.11 10.25
CA LYS A 497 9.48 31.56 11.47
C LYS A 497 9.80 30.07 11.31
N VAL A 498 8.96 29.33 10.59
CA VAL A 498 9.23 27.93 10.20
C VAL A 498 10.36 27.88 9.17
N HIS A 499 10.35 28.78 8.19
CA HIS A 499 11.38 28.83 7.16
C HIS A 499 11.71 30.26 6.74
N ALA A 500 12.79 30.82 7.29
CA ALA A 500 13.23 32.15 6.96
C ALA A 500 13.59 32.27 5.48
N VAL A 501 13.11 33.34 4.83
CA VAL A 501 13.49 33.67 3.45
C VAL A 501 14.99 33.96 3.41
N SER A 502 15.72 33.35 2.49
CA SER A 502 17.14 33.67 2.30
C SER A 502 17.22 34.97 1.51
N ASP A 503 17.96 35.95 2.01
CA ASP A 503 18.48 37.00 1.15
C ASP A 503 19.37 36.31 0.10
N SER A 504 18.98 36.47 -1.16
CA SER A 504 19.58 35.84 -2.36
C SER A 504 21.10 35.79 -2.37
#